data_AF-A0A150VP38-F1
#
_entry.id   AF-A0A150VP38-F1
#
_cell.length_a   1.000
_cell.length_b   1.000
_cell.length_c   1.000
_cell.angle_alpha   90.00
_cell.angle_beta   90.00
_cell.angle_gamma   90.00
#
_symmetry.space_group_name_H-M   'P 1'
#
loop_
_entity.id
_entity.type
_entity.pdbx_description
1 polymer ?
#
loop_
_entity_poly.entity_id
_entity_poly.type
_entity_poly.pdbx_seq_one_letter_code
_entity_poly.pdbx_strand_id
1 'polypeptide(L)' 'MLLPDRNTVDRLLRHYRAQERTVLARPCDLSARRRFEDTAYTLCVLMGERSARAAVRAAERYVTGNRAPARPALEGLPGA' A
#
# COMPACT_ATOMS: atom_id res chain seq x y z
N MET A 1 -2.17 1.41 21.19
CA MET A 1 -1.53 0.54 20.17
C MET A 1 -1.11 1.45 19.02
N LEU A 2 0.20 1.60 18.73
CA LEU A 2 0.66 2.46 17.63
C LEU A 2 0.14 1.87 16.32
N LEU A 3 -0.75 2.58 15.63
CA LEU A 3 -1.08 2.22 14.25
C LEU A 3 0.15 2.41 13.36
N PRO A 4 0.35 1.54 12.36
CA PRO A 4 1.45 1.68 11.43
C PRO A 4 1.36 3.01 10.69
N ASP A 5 2.50 3.68 10.53
CA ASP A 5 2.60 4.93 9.80
C ASP A 5 2.06 4.75 8.37
N ARG A 6 1.21 5.67 7.93
CA ARG A 6 0.54 5.58 6.63
C ARG A 6 1.53 5.54 5.48
N ASN A 7 2.65 6.26 5.58
CA ASN A 7 3.69 6.28 4.56
C ASN A 7 4.33 4.90 4.42
N THR A 8 4.50 4.20 5.54
CA THR A 8 4.96 2.80 5.55
C THR A 8 3.99 1.89 4.82
N VAL A 9 2.68 1.98 5.09
CA VAL A 9 1.65 1.16 4.41
C VAL A 9 1.58 1.47 2.91
N ASP A 10 1.63 2.74 2.55
CA ASP A 10 1.65 3.21 1.16
C ASP A 10 2.91 2.74 0.39
N ARG A 11 4.08 2.74 1.05
CA ARG A 11 5.31 2.19 0.49
C ARG A 11 5.21 0.68 0.30
N LEU A 12 4.63 -0.04 1.26
CA LEU A 12 4.40 -1.49 1.15
C LEU A 12 3.46 -1.81 -0.02
N LEU A 13 2.41 -1.03 -0.24
CA LEU A 13 1.52 -1.21 -1.41
C LEU A 13 2.25 -1.02 -2.74
N ARG A 14 3.13 -0.02 -2.84
CA ARG A 14 3.97 0.17 -4.03
C ARG A 14 4.92 -1.01 -4.26
N HIS A 15 5.59 -1.47 -3.21
CA HIS A 15 6.48 -2.63 -3.30
C HIS A 15 5.72 -3.90 -3.72
N TYR A 16 4.56 -4.14 -3.11
CA TYR A 16 3.69 -5.27 -3.44
C TYR A 16 3.36 -5.30 -4.94
N ARG A 17 2.90 -4.17 -5.51
CA ARG A 17 2.56 -4.09 -6.94
C ARG A 17 3.78 -4.27 -7.86
N ALA A 18 4.95 -3.74 -7.48
CA ALA A 18 6.18 -3.92 -8.25
C ALA A 18 6.66 -5.40 -8.24
N GLN A 19 6.56 -6.04 -7.07
CA GLN A 19 6.88 -7.45 -6.91
C GLN A 19 5.89 -8.34 -7.65
N GLU A 20 4.59 -8.03 -7.61
CA GLU A 20 3.55 -8.76 -8.36
C GLU A 20 3.89 -8.82 -9.84
N ARG A 21 4.22 -7.67 -10.45
CA ARG A 21 4.65 -7.59 -11.84
C ARG A 21 5.92 -8.40 -12.10
N THR A 22 6.85 -8.42 -11.15
CA THR A 22 8.12 -9.17 -11.27
C THR A 22 7.87 -10.68 -11.22
N VAL A 23 7.03 -11.15 -10.29
CA VAL A 23 6.65 -12.56 -10.15
C VAL A 23 5.87 -13.03 -11.38
N LEU A 24 5.00 -12.20 -11.93
CA LEU A 24 4.27 -12.50 -13.18
C LEU A 24 5.22 -12.56 -14.39
N ALA A 25 6.23 -11.69 -14.44
CA ALA A 25 7.21 -11.68 -15.53
C ALA A 25 8.26 -12.80 -15.41
N ARG A 26 8.58 -13.24 -14.19
CA ARG A 26 9.59 -14.26 -13.89
C ARG A 26 9.09 -15.25 -12.85
N PRO A 27 8.18 -16.17 -13.22
CA PRO A 27 7.57 -17.09 -12.27
C PRO A 27 8.55 -18.08 -11.61
N CYS A 28 9.70 -18.34 -12.24
CA CYS A 28 10.74 -19.21 -11.73
C CYS A 28 11.71 -18.52 -10.74
N ASP A 29 11.60 -17.20 -10.55
CA ASP A 29 12.44 -16.47 -9.61
C ASP A 29 11.88 -16.63 -8.19
N LEU A 30 12.33 -17.68 -7.50
CA LEU A 30 11.91 -18.02 -6.15
C LEU A 30 12.21 -16.91 -5.13
N SER A 31 13.26 -16.12 -5.37
CA SER A 31 13.61 -14.99 -4.50
C SER A 31 12.61 -13.84 -4.66
N ALA A 32 12.21 -13.51 -5.90
CA ALA A 32 11.15 -12.54 -6.15
C ALA A 32 9.82 -12.99 -5.54
N ARG A 33 9.48 -14.28 -5.68
CA ARG A 33 8.26 -14.85 -5.11
C ARG A 33 8.24 -14.80 -3.59
N ARG A 34 9.35 -15.16 -2.94
CA ARG A 34 9.47 -15.09 -1.47
C ARG A 34 9.33 -13.66 -0.95
N ARG A 35 9.93 -12.68 -1.62
CA ARG A 35 9.78 -11.25 -1.26
C ARG A 35 8.34 -10.76 -1.41
N PHE A 36 7.66 -11.21 -2.45
CA PHE A 36 6.23 -10.92 -2.65
C PHE A 36 5.37 -11.51 -1.52
N GLU A 37 5.60 -12.78 -1.17
CA GLU A 37 4.89 -13.46 -0.10
C GLU A 37 5.15 -12.83 1.28
N ASP A 38 6.38 -12.41 1.57
CA ASP A 38 6.74 -11.70 2.81
C ASP A 38 6.04 -10.34 2.93
N THR A 39 5.99 -9.60 1.83
CA THR A 39 5.28 -8.31 1.76
C THR A 39 3.76 -8.51 1.93
N ALA A 40 3.22 -9.55 1.31
CA ALA A 40 1.81 -9.93 1.45
C ALA A 40 1.46 -10.34 2.89
N TYR A 41 2.33 -11.12 3.53
CA TYR A 41 2.17 -11.54 4.93
C TYR A 41 2.19 -10.33 5.87
N THR A 42 3.13 -9.42 5.68
CA THR A 42 3.19 -8.15 6.43
C THR A 42 1.89 -7.36 6.30
N LEU A 43 1.36 -7.20 5.08
CA LEU A 43 0.08 -6.52 4.85
C LEU A 43 -1.09 -7.23 5.55
N CYS A 44 -1.14 -8.56 5.50
CA CYS A 44 -2.14 -9.36 6.21
C CYS A 44 -2.13 -9.08 7.72
N VAL A 45 -0.94 -9.12 8.35
CA VAL A 45 -0.80 -8.85 9.79
C VAL A 45 -1.18 -7.42 10.13
N LEU A 46 -0.74 -6.43 9.35
CA LEU A 46 -1.03 -5.03 9.62
C LEU A 46 -2.51 -4.67 9.47
N MET A 47 -3.22 -5.34 8.56
CA MET A 47 -4.63 -5.09 8.29
C MET A 47 -5.58 -6.05 9.02
N GLY A 48 -5.06 -7.07 9.70
CA GLY A 48 -5.87 -8.10 10.37
C GLY A 48 -6.63 -9.01 9.41
N GLU A 49 -6.12 -9.18 8.18
CA GLU A 49 -6.80 -9.90 7.11
C GLU A 49 -6.15 -11.25 6.82
N ARG A 50 -6.97 -12.26 6.48
CA ARG A 50 -6.49 -13.64 6.23
C ARG A 50 -6.01 -13.89 4.81
N SER A 51 -6.29 -12.96 3.89
CA SER A 51 -5.94 -13.09 2.47
C SER A 51 -5.21 -11.86 1.98
N ALA A 52 -4.15 -12.05 1.20
CA ALA A 52 -3.37 -10.96 0.61
C ALA A 52 -4.26 -9.97 -0.15
N ARG A 53 -5.24 -10.45 -0.92
CA ARG A 53 -6.17 -9.57 -1.66
C ARG A 53 -7.05 -8.73 -0.72
N ALA A 54 -7.52 -9.32 0.38
CA ALA A 54 -8.32 -8.60 1.36
C ALA A 54 -7.46 -7.57 2.12
N ALA A 55 -6.24 -7.97 2.51
CA ALA A 55 -5.26 -7.12 3.14
C ALA A 55 -4.88 -5.91 2.28
N VAL A 56 -4.62 -6.11 0.98
CA VAL A 56 -4.31 -5.01 0.05
C VAL A 56 -5.47 -4.03 -0.04
N ARG A 57 -6.72 -4.51 -0.16
CA ARG A 57 -7.89 -3.62 -0.18
C ARG A 57 -8.09 -2.86 1.13
N ALA A 58 -7.88 -3.52 2.27
CA ALA A 58 -7.95 -2.89 3.58
C ALA A 58 -6.84 -1.83 3.74
N ALA A 59 -5.61 -2.12 3.28
CA ALA A 59 -4.50 -1.18 3.26
C ALA A 59 -4.75 0.02 2.33
N GLU A 60 -5.30 -0.21 1.13
CA GLU A 60 -5.70 0.86 0.21
C GLU A 60 -6.76 1.77 0.83
N ARG A 61 -7.75 1.17 1.52
CA ARG A 61 -8.77 1.91 2.28
C ARG A 61 -8.19 2.64 3.48
N TYR A 62 -7.21 2.07 4.17
CA TYR A 62 -6.51 2.71 5.30
C TYR A 62 -5.73 3.94 4.83
N VAL A 63 -5.00 3.82 3.72
CA VAL A 63 -4.26 4.92 3.11
C VAL A 63 -5.21 5.95 2.48
N THR A 64 -6.35 5.56 1.91
CA THR A 64 -7.29 6.50 1.28
C THR A 64 -8.23 7.17 2.28
N GLY A 65 -8.72 6.42 3.28
CA GLY A 65 -9.66 6.89 4.29
C GLY A 65 -9.04 7.87 5.30
N ASN A 66 -7.73 7.80 5.52
CA ASN A 66 -6.99 8.83 6.28
C ASN A 66 -6.43 9.96 5.38
N ARG A 67 -6.71 9.94 4.07
CA ARG A 67 -6.61 11.13 3.24
C ARG A 67 -7.89 11.93 3.51
N ALA A 68 -7.88 12.75 4.57
CA ALA A 68 -8.68 13.96 4.52
C ALA A 68 -8.41 14.57 3.13
N PRO A 69 -9.44 14.96 2.35
CA PRO A 69 -9.22 15.51 1.03
C PRO A 69 -8.20 16.63 1.21
N ALA A 70 -7.03 16.47 0.59
CA ALA A 70 -6.13 17.58 0.39
C ALA A 70 -6.96 18.56 -0.42
N ARG A 71 -7.60 19.52 0.26
CA ARG A 71 -8.20 20.66 -0.38
C ARG A 71 -7.07 21.22 -1.24
N PRO A 72 -7.25 21.34 -2.57
CA PRO A 72 -6.28 22.08 -3.35
C PRO A 72 -6.14 23.43 -2.66
N ALA A 73 -4.90 23.85 -2.41
CA ALA A 73 -4.61 25.23 -2.12
C ALA A 73 -5.15 26.00 -3.33
N LEU A 74 -6.39 26.49 -3.21
CA LEU A 74 -6.95 27.53 -4.04
C LEU A 74 -6.15 28.77 -3.63
N GLU A 75 -4.97 28.86 -4.23
CA GLU A 75 -4.45 30.04 -4.88
C GLU A 75 -5.12 31.32 -4.36
N GLY A 76 -4.39 32.01 -3.48
CA GLY A 76 -4.64 33.42 -3.27
C GLY A 76 -4.57 34.14 -4.61
N LEU A 77 -5.67 34.77 -5.00
CA LEU A 77 -5.64 35.91 -5.91
C LEU A 77 -6.09 37.14 -5.11
N PRO A 78 -5.19 38.12 -4.88
CA PRO A 78 -5.55 39.42 -4.34
C PRO A 78 -6.03 40.35 -5.47
N GLY A 79 -7.13 41.08 -5.21
CA GLY A 79 -7.44 42.37 -5.83
C GLY A 79 -8.16 42.36 -7.19
N ALA A 80 -9.41 42.82 -7.18
CA ALA A 80 -9.91 43.93 -8.01
C ALA A 80 -11.26 44.40 -7.44
#